data_AF-G5E3X5-F1
#
_entry.id   AF-G5E3X5-F1
#
_cell.length_a   1.000
_cell.length_b   1.000
_cell.length_c   1.000
_cell.angle_alpha   90.00
_cell.angle_beta   90.00
_cell.angle_gamma   90.00
#
_symmetry.space_group_name_H-M   'P 1'
#
loop_
_entity.id
_entity.type
_entity.pdbx_description
1 polymer ?
#
loop_
_entity_poly.entity_id
_entity_poly.type
_entity_poly.pdbx_seq_one_letter_code
_entity_poly.pdbx_strand_id
1 'polypeptide(L)'
;MNQFGASTLINLSSFSSSTRASPDANQVLTKKKLHDLVREVDPNEQLDEDVEEMLLQIADDFIESVVSAACQLAGHRKSNTLEVKDVQLHLEQWNMWIPGF
;
A
#
# COMPACT_ATOMS: atom_id res chain seq x y z
N MET A 1 30.02 21.80 -28.92
CA MET A 1 29.10 20.66 -29.08
C MET A 1 28.67 20.15 -27.71
N ASN A 2 27.41 20.38 -27.41
CA ASN A 2 26.49 19.86 -26.39
C ASN A 2 27.04 19.19 -25.12
N GLN A 3 26.79 19.91 -24.03
CA GLN A 3 26.77 19.50 -22.64
C GLN A 3 25.47 18.72 -22.28
N PHE A 4 25.52 18.08 -21.11
CA PHE A 4 24.42 17.54 -20.28
C PHE A 4 23.87 16.14 -20.61
N GLY A 5 24.38 15.14 -19.89
CA GLY A 5 23.65 13.90 -19.56
C GLY A 5 23.19 14.00 -18.11
N ALA A 6 22.00 14.55 -17.88
CA ALA A 6 21.41 14.67 -16.56
C ALA A 6 21.15 13.27 -15.98
N SER A 7 21.75 12.97 -14.83
CA SER A 7 21.27 11.91 -13.95
C SER A 7 19.79 12.15 -13.70
N THR A 8 18.94 11.24 -14.16
CA THR A 8 17.52 11.23 -13.79
C THR A 8 17.46 10.89 -12.30
N LEU A 9 17.56 11.93 -11.46
CA LEU A 9 17.03 11.88 -10.11
C LEU A 9 15.52 11.71 -10.29
N ILE A 10 15.03 10.50 -10.04
CA ILE A 10 13.59 10.26 -9.90
C ILE A 10 13.16 11.17 -8.75
N ASN A 11 12.44 12.23 -9.09
CA ASN A 11 11.92 13.16 -8.10
C ASN A 11 10.78 12.47 -7.34
N LEU A 12 11.12 11.85 -6.20
CA LEU A 12 10.15 11.16 -5.33
C LEU A 12 9.14 12.14 -4.68
N SER A 13 9.32 13.46 -4.82
CA SER A 13 8.34 14.45 -4.34
C SER A 13 7.10 14.60 -5.25
N SER A 14 7.06 13.91 -6.39
CA SER A 14 5.95 14.04 -7.35
C SER A 14 4.91 12.92 -7.31
N PHE A 15 5.05 11.91 -6.43
CA PHE A 15 3.96 10.93 -6.23
C PHE A 15 2.88 11.46 -5.28
N SER A 16 3.23 12.40 -4.40
CA SER A 16 2.24 13.19 -3.68
C SER A 16 1.58 14.17 -4.65
N SER A 17 0.29 13.96 -4.93
CA SER A 17 -0.66 14.82 -5.67
C SER A 17 -0.88 14.58 -7.17
N SER A 18 -1.34 13.37 -7.55
CA SER A 18 -2.32 13.25 -8.65
C SER A 18 -3.09 11.92 -8.64
N THR A 19 -3.90 11.73 -7.60
CA THR A 19 -5.10 10.89 -7.68
C THR A 19 -6.23 11.56 -6.91
N ARG A 20 -6.81 12.62 -7.49
CA ARG A 20 -8.24 12.89 -7.28
C ARG A 20 -9.05 11.95 -8.18
N ALA A 21 -8.80 10.64 -8.03
CA ALA A 21 -9.71 9.63 -8.53
C ALA A 21 -10.89 9.59 -7.55
N SER A 22 -12.09 9.38 -8.06
CA SER A 22 -13.32 9.25 -7.27
C SER A 22 -13.07 8.43 -5.99
N PRO A 23 -13.50 8.89 -4.79
CA PRO A 23 -13.16 8.24 -3.53
C PRO A 23 -13.59 6.76 -3.49
N ASP A 24 -14.60 6.38 -4.27
CA ASP A 24 -15.15 5.03 -4.31
C ASP A 24 -14.39 4.04 -5.23
N ALA A 25 -13.59 4.51 -6.18
CA ALA A 25 -13.00 3.65 -7.22
C ALA A 25 -11.65 3.03 -6.82
N ASN A 26 -11.01 3.57 -5.78
CA ASN A 26 -9.70 3.13 -5.30
C ASN A 26 -9.74 2.44 -3.93
N GLN A 27 -10.90 2.37 -3.28
CA GLN A 27 -11.00 1.77 -1.96
C GLN A 27 -10.92 0.24 -2.06
N VAL A 28 -9.76 -0.32 -1.70
CA VAL A 28 -9.50 -1.76 -1.79
C VAL A 28 -10.25 -2.51 -0.68
N LEU A 29 -10.39 -1.89 0.49
CA LEU A 29 -11.18 -2.38 1.60
C LEU A 29 -12.50 -1.61 1.69
N THR A 30 -13.63 -2.31 1.57
CA THR A 30 -14.96 -1.68 1.70
C THR A 30 -15.48 -1.79 3.14
N LYS A 31 -16.35 -0.86 3.56
CA LYS A 31 -17.06 -0.93 4.86
C LYS A 31 -17.69 -2.29 5.12
N LYS A 32 -18.33 -2.87 4.09
CA LYS A 32 -18.94 -4.20 4.18
C LYS A 32 -17.92 -5.27 4.56
N LYS A 33 -16.76 -5.29 3.89
CA LYS A 33 -15.73 -6.29 4.18
C LYS A 33 -15.06 -6.05 5.54
N LEU A 34 -14.91 -4.78 5.94
CA LEU A 34 -14.45 -4.44 7.30
C LEU A 34 -15.39 -5.03 8.37
N HIS A 35 -16.71 -4.87 8.22
CA HIS A 35 -17.67 -5.49 9.14
C HIS A 35 -17.58 -7.02 9.18
N ASP A 36 -17.41 -7.66 8.01
CA ASP A 36 -17.23 -9.11 7.96
C ASP A 36 -15.97 -9.52 8.74
N LEU A 37 -14.85 -8.80 8.58
CA LEU A 37 -13.61 -9.05 9.30
C LEU A 37 -13.75 -8.84 10.82
N VAL A 38 -14.45 -7.80 11.26
CA VAL A 38 -14.71 -7.55 12.69
C VAL A 38 -15.48 -8.71 13.30
N ARG A 39 -16.53 -9.21 12.61
CA ARG A 39 -17.33 -10.34 13.08
C ARG A 39 -16.59 -11.67 13.11
N GLU A 40 -15.62 -11.85 12.21
CA GLU A 40 -14.72 -13.02 12.23
C GLU A 40 -13.81 -13.01 13.48
N VAL A 41 -13.44 -11.83 13.98
CA VAL A 41 -12.62 -11.66 15.20
C VAL A 41 -13.47 -11.73 16.47
N ASP A 42 -14.54 -10.93 16.54
CA ASP A 42 -15.53 -10.94 17.63
C ASP A 42 -16.94 -10.64 17.07
N PRO A 43 -17.88 -11.60 17.15
CA PRO A 43 -19.24 -11.41 16.64
C PRO A 43 -20.09 -10.41 17.45
N ASN A 44 -19.68 -10.03 18.66
CA ASN A 44 -20.44 -9.12 19.52
C ASN A 44 -19.96 -7.66 19.42
N GLU A 45 -18.80 -7.43 18.82
CA GLU A 45 -18.21 -6.10 18.69
C GLU A 45 -18.91 -5.29 17.59
N GLN A 46 -19.19 -4.02 17.88
CA GLN A 46 -19.68 -3.05 16.90
C GLN A 46 -18.79 -1.82 16.96
N LEU A 47 -18.17 -1.49 15.83
CA LEU A 47 -17.34 -0.30 15.72
C LEU A 47 -18.23 0.93 15.52
N ASP A 48 -17.81 2.05 16.11
CA ASP A 48 -18.38 3.36 15.80
C ASP A 48 -17.92 3.81 14.40
N GLU A 49 -18.74 4.64 13.74
CA GLU A 49 -18.47 5.11 12.36
C GLU A 49 -17.09 5.79 12.24
N ASP A 50 -16.70 6.61 13.21
CA ASP A 50 -15.40 7.28 13.22
C ASP A 50 -14.23 6.29 13.30
N VAL A 51 -14.41 5.16 14.00
CA VAL A 51 -13.39 4.12 14.12
C VAL A 51 -13.29 3.33 12.82
N GLU A 52 -14.42 3.05 12.17
CA GLU A 52 -14.44 2.40 10.85
C GLU A 52 -13.68 3.22 9.81
N GLU A 53 -13.97 4.53 9.71
CA GLU A 53 -13.28 5.42 8.78
C GLU A 53 -11.78 5.48 9.06
N MET A 54 -11.39 5.53 10.35
CA MET A 54 -9.98 5.49 10.74
C MET A 54 -9.30 4.18 10.30
N LEU A 55 -9.94 3.02 10.50
CA LEU A 55 -9.39 1.72 10.09
C LEU A 55 -9.27 1.59 8.57
N LEU A 56 -10.24 2.10 7.82
CA LEU A 56 -10.18 2.14 6.35
C LEU A 56 -9.00 2.99 5.89
N GLN A 57 -8.82 4.16 6.49
CA GLN A 57 -7.69 5.03 6.15
C GLN A 57 -6.35 4.38 6.49
N ILE A 58 -6.22 3.72 7.66
CA ILE A 58 -5.01 2.98 8.02
C ILE A 58 -4.72 1.86 7.01
N ALA A 59 -5.75 1.18 6.52
CA ALA A 59 -5.59 0.13 5.52
C ALA A 59 -5.08 0.69 4.18
N ASP A 60 -5.63 1.83 3.74
CA ASP A 60 -5.19 2.49 2.50
C ASP A 60 -3.73 2.99 2.64
N ASP A 61 -3.38 3.62 3.76
CA ASP A 61 -2.01 4.07 4.06
C ASP A 61 -1.01 2.91 4.10
N PHE A 62 -1.43 1.77 4.69
CA PHE A 62 -0.62 0.55 4.71
C PHE A 62 -0.36 0.02 3.29
N ILE A 63 -1.37 -0.03 2.43
CA ILE A 63 -1.22 -0.48 1.04
C ILE A 63 -0.25 0.45 0.29
N GLU A 64 -0.39 1.76 0.43
CA GLU A 64 0.52 2.72 -0.22
C GLU A 64 1.96 2.52 0.26
N SER A 65 2.17 2.35 1.56
CA SER A 65 3.47 2.09 2.16
C SER A 65 4.11 0.82 1.59
N VAL A 66 3.36 -0.30 1.59
CA VAL A 66 3.84 -1.60 1.11
C VAL A 66 4.16 -1.56 -0.37
N VAL A 67 3.27 -0.99 -1.19
CA VAL A 67 3.46 -0.91 -2.65
C VAL A 67 4.66 -0.02 -2.99
N SER A 68 4.81 1.12 -2.31
CA SER A 68 5.95 2.02 -2.52
C SER A 68 7.28 1.33 -2.18
N ALA A 69 7.36 0.68 -1.01
CA ALA A 69 8.55 -0.04 -0.58
C ALA A 69 8.88 -1.21 -1.52
N ALA A 70 7.88 -2.01 -1.92
CA ALA A 70 8.06 -3.12 -2.83
C ALA A 70 8.53 -2.66 -4.22
N CYS A 71 8.00 -1.54 -4.74
CA CYS A 71 8.49 -0.93 -5.98
C CYS A 71 9.95 -0.49 -5.88
N GLN A 72 10.36 0.09 -4.74
CA GLN A 72 11.75 0.47 -4.50
C GLN A 72 12.69 -0.75 -4.46
N LEU A 73 12.24 -1.86 -3.86
CA LEU A 73 12.98 -3.13 -3.84
C LEU A 73 13.14 -3.74 -5.24
N ALA A 74 12.07 -3.73 -6.05
CA ALA A 74 12.12 -4.16 -7.45
C ALA A 74 13.12 -3.32 -8.26
N GLY A 75 13.10 -2.00 -8.05
CA GLY A 75 14.05 -1.06 -8.65
C GLY A 75 15.50 -1.31 -8.21
N HIS A 76 15.73 -1.63 -6.94
CA HIS A 76 17.07 -1.90 -6.39
C HIS A 76 17.75 -3.11 -7.05
N ARG A 77 16.97 -4.14 -7.44
CA ARG A 77 17.48 -5.27 -8.23
C ARG A 77 17.57 -5.00 -9.74
N LYS A 78 17.31 -3.76 -10.18
CA LYS A 78 17.25 -3.34 -11.59
C LYS A 78 16.14 -4.02 -12.39
N SER A 79 15.05 -4.41 -11.72
CA SER A 79 13.87 -4.98 -12.38
C SER A 79 12.82 -3.89 -12.61
N ASN A 80 12.12 -3.98 -13.74
CA ASN A 80 10.97 -3.15 -14.05
C ASN A 80 9.64 -3.90 -13.82
N THR A 81 9.71 -5.02 -13.09
CA THR A 81 8.59 -5.89 -12.77
C THR A 81 8.60 -6.15 -11.27
N LEU A 82 7.48 -5.83 -10.61
CA LEU A 82 7.22 -6.14 -9.21
C LEU A 82 7.05 -7.66 -9.05
N GLU A 83 7.78 -8.27 -8.13
CA GLU A 83 7.69 -9.71 -7.84
C GLU A 83 7.23 -9.92 -6.40
N VAL A 84 6.69 -11.11 -6.10
CA VAL A 84 6.17 -11.45 -4.76
C VAL A 84 7.22 -11.26 -3.66
N LYS A 85 8.48 -11.57 -3.95
CA LYS A 85 9.62 -11.39 -3.04
C LYS A 85 9.84 -9.94 -2.60
N ASP A 86 9.45 -8.94 -3.39
CA ASP A 86 9.57 -7.53 -3.00
C ASP A 86 8.56 -7.17 -1.90
N VAL A 87 7.33 -7.63 -2.08
CA VAL A 87 6.25 -7.40 -1.12
C VAL A 87 6.53 -8.18 0.16
N GLN A 88 6.91 -9.44 0.04
CA GLN A 88 7.23 -10.31 1.16
C GLN A 88 8.33 -9.74 2.05
N LEU A 89 9.44 -9.29 1.47
CA LEU A 89 10.55 -8.72 2.22
C LEU A 89 10.13 -7.47 3.04
N HIS A 90 9.20 -6.67 2.51
CA HIS A 90 8.69 -5.52 3.26
C HIS A 90 7.68 -5.94 4.34
N LEU A 91 6.79 -6.89 4.07
CA LEU A 91 5.84 -7.41 5.07
C LEU A 91 6.53 -8.08 6.27
N GLU A 92 7.68 -8.70 6.07
CA GLU A 92 8.49 -9.24 7.17
C GLU A 92 8.93 -8.16 8.17
N GLN A 93 9.13 -6.91 7.72
CA GLN A 93 9.44 -5.76 8.58
C GLN A 93 8.23 -5.33 9.43
N TRP A 94 7.02 -5.64 8.95
CA TRP A 94 5.76 -5.50 9.69
C TRP A 94 5.45 -6.69 10.59
N ASN A 95 6.41 -7.61 10.77
CA ASN A 95 6.22 -8.87 11.49
C ASN A 95 5.07 -9.72 10.94
N MET A 96 4.76 -9.58 9.64
CA MET A 96 3.78 -10.40 8.94
C MET A 96 4.49 -11.43 8.08
N TRP A 97 4.13 -12.71 8.24
CA TRP A 97 4.63 -13.80 7.42
C TRP A 97 3.46 -14.50 6.72
N ILE A 98 3.48 -14.53 5.40
CA ILE A 98 2.43 -15.17 4.60
C ILE A 98 2.91 -16.58 4.21
N PRO A 99 2.34 -17.66 4.78
CA PRO A 99 2.71 -19.01 4.41
C PRO A 99 2.27 -19.33 2.97
N GLY A 100 3.09 -20.11 2.27
CA GLY A 100 2.75 -20.65 0.95
C GLY A 100 3.12 -19.75 -0.25
N PHE A 101 3.81 -18.65 0.00
CA PHE A 101 4.41 -17.78 -1.02
C PHE A 101 5.91 -17.61 -0.79
#